data_AF-A0A2T2X2B0-F1
#
_entry.id   AF-A0A2T2X2B0-F1
#
_cell.length_a   1.000
_cell.length_b   1.000
_cell.length_c   1.000
_cell.angle_alpha   90.00
_cell.angle_beta   90.00
_cell.angle_gamma   90.00
#
_symmetry.space_group_name_H-M   'P 1'
#
loop_
_entity.id
_entity.type
_entity.pdbx_description
1 polymer ?
#
loop_
_entity_poly.entity_id
_entity_poly.type
_entity_poly.pdbx_seq_one_letter_code
_entity_poly.pdbx_strand_id
1 'polypeptide(L)' 'MLVYVLNQYGKPLMPCAPRKARLLLKAGKAI' A
#
# COMPACT_ATOMS: atom_id res chain seq x y z
N MET A 1 11.76 8.51 -1.44
CA MET A 1 11.31 7.37 -2.27
C MET A 1 9.82 7.15 -2.03
N LEU A 2 9.01 7.16 -3.09
CA LEU A 2 7.60 6.79 -3.04
C LEU A 2 7.46 5.36 -3.56
N VAL A 3 6.57 4.58 -2.94
CA VAL A 3 6.26 3.19 -3.31
C VAL A 3 4.80 3.07 -3.70
N TYR A 4 4.50 2.18 -4.63
CA TYR A 4 3.13 1.81 -4.99
C TYR A 4 2.74 0.53 -4.24
N VAL A 5 1.49 0.49 -3.79
CA VAL A 5 0.86 -0.72 -3.25
C VAL A 5 -0.49 -0.95 -3.93
N LEU A 6 -0.86 -2.20 -4.08
CA LEU A 6 -2.18 -2.59 -4.55
C LEU A 6 -3.14 -2.60 -3.35
N ASN A 7 -4.41 -2.33 -3.59
CA ASN A 7 -5.44 -2.55 -2.58
C ASN A 7 -5.84 -4.04 -2.56
N GLN A 8 -6.70 -4.41 -1.61
CA GLN A 8 -7.24 -5.77 -1.51
C GLN A 8 -8.01 -6.28 -2.75
N TYR A 9 -8.31 -5.40 -3.71
CA TYR A 9 -8.97 -5.74 -4.98
C TYR A 9 -7.99 -5.78 -6.16
N GLY A 10 -6.68 -5.73 -5.91
CA GLY A 10 -5.64 -5.74 -6.94
C GLY A 10 -5.54 -4.44 -7.74
N LYS A 11 -6.19 -3.36 -7.30
CA LYS A 11 -6.12 -2.05 -7.95
C LYS A 11 -5.07 -1.17 -7.28
N PRO A 12 -4.32 -0.35 -8.03
CA PRO A 12 -3.37 0.58 -7.44
C PRO A 12 -4.11 1.55 -6.49
N LEU A 13 -3.69 1.61 -5.23
CA LEU A 13 -4.32 2.49 -4.24
C LEU A 13 -3.77 3.92 -4.35
N MET A 14 -2.44 4.09 -4.26
CA MET A 14 -1.69 5.34 -4.47
C MET A 14 -0.16 5.13 -4.42
N PRO A 15 0.66 6.09 -4.91
CA PRO A 15 2.05 6.24 -4.47
C PRO A 15 2.12 6.83 -3.06
N CYS A 16 2.80 6.15 -2.13
CA CYS A 16 2.94 6.61 -0.74
C CYS A 16 4.35 6.36 -0.18
N ALA A 17 4.66 6.95 0.98
CA ALA A 17 5.91 6.67 1.66
C ALA A 17 5.97 5.20 2.15
N PRO A 18 7.14 4.54 2.18
CA PRO A 18 7.28 3.14 2.58
C PRO A 18 6.69 2.83 3.97
N ARG A 19 6.77 3.80 4.88
CA ARG A 19 6.18 3.68 6.22
C ARG A 19 4.66 3.50 6.17
N LYS A 20 3.97 4.23 5.29
CA LYS A 20 2.50 4.13 5.11
C LYS A 20 2.14 2.81 4.42
N ALA A 21 2.90 2.41 3.39
CA ALA A 21 2.73 1.12 2.73
C ALA A 21 2.80 -0.04 3.74
N ARG A 22 3.82 -0.07 4.61
CA ARG A 22 3.96 -1.11 5.63
C ARG A 22 2.82 -1.16 6.64
N LEU A 23 2.25 -0.01 7.01
CA LEU A 23 1.08 0.05 7.89
C LEU A 23 -0.17 -0.53 7.20
N LEU A 24 -0.36 -0.24 5.92
CA LEU A 24 -1.48 -0.77 5.12
C LEU A 24 -1.36 -2.28 4.91
N LEU A 25 -0.14 -2.77 4.62
CA LEU A 25 0.17 -4.20 4.51
C LEU A 25 -0.08 -4.93 5.83
N LYS A 26 0.42 -4.39 6.96
CA LYS A 26 0.16 -4.97 8.30
C LYS A 26 -1.33 -4.98 8.67
N ALA A 27 -2.09 -4.01 8.19
CA ALA A 27 -3.53 -3.94 8.41
C ALA A 27 -4.35 -4.81 7.43
N GLY A 28 -3.71 -5.49 6.47
CA GLY A 28 -4.39 -6.30 5.45
C GLY A 28 -5.21 -5.49 4.44
N LYS A 29 -4.99 -4.17 4.35
CA LYS A 29 -5.75 -3.26 3.45
C LYS A 29 -5.10 -3.09 2.09
N ALA A 30 -3.85 -3.53 1.97
CA ALA A 30 -3.04 -3.43 0.77
C ALA A 30 -2.21 -4.70 0.60
N ILE A 31 -1.82 -4.96 -0.65
CA ILE A 31 -0.97 -6.06 -1.11
C ILE A 31 0.22 -5.46 -1.86
#